data_AF-A0A0G7ZNI6-F1
#
_entry.id   AF-A0A0G7ZNI6-F1
#
_cell.length_a   1.000
_cell.length_b   1.000
_cell.length_c   1.000
_cell.angle_alpha   90.00
_cell.angle_beta   90.00
_cell.angle_gamma   90.00
#
_symmetry.space_group_name_H-M   'P 1'
#
loop_
_entity.id
_entity.type
_entity.pdbx_description
1 polymer ?
#
loop_
_entity_poly.entity_id
_entity_poly.type
_entity_poly.pdbx_seq_one_letter_code
_entity_poly.pdbx_strand_id
1 'polypeptide(L)'
;MMMKKNPKLNNDDEKNINKEDLKKLKNLAKDRIKKEKKEYKEKIANAINHEQKGKIKKEAKNLFKKGILPENSFNKKYIVELKDVEKYYFMSKSNYEHILRKINLKIKEGEVVIILGMSGSGKTTLLNIISGLTDFNKGSVRVLDHDLFYLSENKKTKFRANHVSFVFQSYNLIQSLTVSENIKIGENLRSKSKEKIDVDQILASLDLSDQKNKYPFQLSGGQQQRVSIGRALAKNPTILFADEPTGALDEEKGKDAMRMILNINKIFKTTLIIVTHNPNFANIGDHVIRIKDGQIIEDVYNKKRVSVSDVKWT
;
A
#
# COMPACT_ATOMS: atom_id res chain seq x y z
N MET A 1 -11.41 -1.58 -35.35
CA MET A 1 -11.43 -2.69 -36.32
C MET A 1 -10.12 -3.47 -36.14
N MET A 2 -10.23 -4.80 -36.00
CA MET A 2 -9.17 -5.80 -35.73
C MET A 2 -8.58 -5.87 -34.30
N MET A 3 -9.27 -6.63 -33.44
CA MET A 3 -8.66 -7.33 -32.31
C MET A 3 -7.73 -8.41 -32.86
N LYS A 4 -6.40 -8.27 -32.66
CA LYS A 4 -5.45 -9.37 -32.89
C LYS A 4 -5.40 -10.25 -31.64
N LYS A 5 -5.58 -11.56 -31.89
CA LYS A 5 -5.60 -12.68 -30.94
C LYS A 5 -4.40 -12.65 -29.99
N ASN A 6 -4.67 -12.80 -28.69
CA ASN A 6 -3.65 -13.15 -27.69
C ASN A 6 -3.02 -14.52 -28.05
N PRO A 7 -1.69 -14.69 -27.91
CA PRO A 7 -1.05 -15.99 -28.04
C PRO A 7 -1.48 -16.88 -26.86
N LYS A 8 -1.82 -18.13 -27.17
CA LYS A 8 -2.19 -19.17 -26.21
C LYS A 8 -1.08 -19.32 -25.16
N LEU A 9 -1.40 -19.05 -23.90
CA LEU A 9 -0.64 -19.57 -22.76
C LEU A 9 -0.86 -21.08 -22.71
N ASN A 10 0.21 -21.85 -22.49
CA ASN A 10 0.14 -23.29 -22.33
C ASN A 10 -0.77 -23.65 -21.14
N ASN A 11 -1.78 -24.47 -21.43
CA ASN A 11 -2.84 -24.91 -20.53
C ASN A 11 -2.43 -26.14 -19.72
N ASP A 12 -1.48 -26.02 -18.77
CA ASP A 12 -1.15 -27.15 -17.88
C ASP A 12 -1.23 -26.84 -16.37
N ASP A 13 -1.80 -25.69 -15.96
CA ASP A 13 -1.98 -25.36 -14.53
C ASP A 13 -3.36 -24.77 -14.16
N GLU A 14 -4.38 -24.89 -15.03
CA GLU A 14 -5.78 -24.61 -14.64
C GLU A 14 -6.36 -25.77 -13.81
N LYS A 15 -5.96 -25.85 -12.54
CA LYS A 15 -6.69 -26.65 -11.55
C LYS A 15 -8.08 -26.05 -11.36
N ASN A 16 -9.07 -26.68 -11.98
CA ASN A 16 -10.48 -26.58 -11.62
C ASN A 16 -10.64 -26.93 -10.13
N ILE A 17 -10.66 -25.92 -9.28
CA ILE A 17 -10.93 -26.09 -7.86
C ILE A 17 -12.43 -26.39 -7.69
N ASN A 18 -12.76 -27.50 -7.03
CA ASN A 18 -14.14 -27.97 -6.83
C ASN A 18 -14.92 -27.02 -5.87
N LYS A 19 -16.26 -27.03 -5.91
CA LYS A 19 -17.17 -26.30 -5.00
C LYS A 19 -16.78 -26.42 -3.53
N GLU A 20 -16.20 -27.54 -3.13
CA GLU A 20 -15.74 -27.81 -1.77
C GLU A 20 -14.57 -26.91 -1.34
N ASP A 21 -13.60 -26.71 -2.21
CA ASP A 21 -12.45 -25.86 -1.94
C ASP A 21 -12.83 -24.37 -1.98
N LEU A 22 -13.80 -23.99 -2.83
CA LEU A 22 -14.43 -22.66 -2.77
C LEU A 22 -15.14 -22.42 -1.43
N LYS A 23 -15.79 -23.45 -0.87
CA LYS A 23 -16.38 -23.39 0.47
C LYS A 23 -15.32 -23.28 1.56
N LYS A 24 -14.19 -24.01 1.43
CA LYS A 24 -13.03 -23.88 2.33
C LYS A 24 -12.47 -22.46 2.29
N LEU A 25 -12.25 -21.89 1.10
CA LEU A 25 -11.77 -20.51 0.93
C LEU A 25 -12.68 -19.48 1.62
N LYS A 26 -14.00 -19.66 1.57
CA LYS A 26 -14.97 -18.78 2.25
C LYS A 26 -14.97 -18.94 3.78
N ASN A 27 -14.53 -20.07 4.30
CA ASN A 27 -14.53 -20.37 5.74
C ASN A 27 -13.20 -20.05 6.44
N LEU A 28 -12.11 -19.84 5.71
CA LEU A 28 -10.77 -19.54 6.25
C LEU A 28 -10.77 -18.44 7.33
N ALA A 29 -11.54 -17.38 7.11
CA ALA A 29 -11.66 -16.29 8.07
C ALA A 29 -12.26 -16.76 9.40
N LYS A 30 -13.31 -17.59 9.37
CA LYS A 30 -13.93 -18.15 10.57
C LYS A 30 -12.99 -19.09 11.30
N ASP A 31 -12.24 -19.90 10.55
CA ASP A 31 -11.30 -20.87 11.10
C ASP A 31 -10.13 -20.17 11.81
N ARG A 32 -9.58 -19.11 11.19
CA ARG A 32 -8.54 -18.26 11.81
C ARG A 32 -9.03 -17.66 13.14
N ILE A 33 -10.20 -17.01 13.13
CA ILE A 33 -10.78 -16.40 14.34
C ILE A 33 -11.02 -17.46 15.43
N LYS A 34 -11.53 -18.64 15.06
CA LYS A 34 -11.83 -19.73 16.00
C LYS A 34 -10.56 -20.26 16.66
N LYS A 35 -9.50 -20.48 15.86
CA LYS A 35 -8.19 -20.95 16.35
C LYS A 35 -7.58 -19.94 17.32
N GLU A 36 -7.46 -18.67 16.92
CA GLU A 36 -6.85 -17.64 17.77
C GLU A 36 -7.66 -17.39 19.05
N LYS A 37 -9.01 -17.44 19.00
CA LYS A 37 -9.83 -17.37 20.21
C LYS A 37 -9.59 -18.54 21.17
N LYS A 38 -9.31 -19.74 20.66
CA LYS A 38 -8.96 -20.91 21.49
C LYS A 38 -7.62 -20.68 22.20
N GLU A 39 -6.60 -20.24 21.46
CA GLU A 39 -5.28 -19.92 22.01
C GLU A 39 -5.34 -18.86 23.11
N TYR A 40 -6.13 -17.78 22.92
CA TYR A 40 -6.30 -16.78 23.96
C TYR A 40 -7.04 -17.32 25.20
N LYS A 41 -8.00 -18.23 25.04
CA LYS A 41 -8.66 -18.89 26.18
C LYS A 41 -7.67 -19.72 26.99
N GLU A 42 -6.80 -20.48 26.32
CA GLU A 42 -5.75 -21.28 26.97
C GLU A 42 -4.75 -20.37 27.70
N LYS A 43 -4.28 -19.29 27.08
CA LYS A 43 -3.42 -18.29 27.75
C LYS A 43 -4.05 -17.68 28.99
N ILE A 44 -5.36 -17.41 28.96
CA ILE A 44 -6.12 -16.86 30.10
C ILE A 44 -6.26 -17.89 31.23
N ALA A 45 -6.41 -19.17 30.90
CA ALA A 45 -6.49 -20.26 31.88
C ALA A 45 -5.14 -20.50 32.58
N ASN A 46 -4.04 -20.39 31.83
CA ASN A 46 -2.67 -20.59 32.32
C ASN A 46 -2.03 -19.34 32.95
N ALA A 47 -2.78 -18.26 33.15
CA ALA A 47 -2.25 -17.04 33.74
C ALA A 47 -1.91 -17.25 35.23
N ILE A 48 -0.70 -16.86 35.62
CA ILE A 48 -0.13 -17.12 36.95
C ILE A 48 -0.75 -16.22 38.03
N ASN A 49 -1.28 -15.05 37.64
CA ASN A 49 -1.95 -14.13 38.55
C ASN A 49 -3.04 -13.29 37.86
N HIS A 50 -3.82 -12.55 38.66
CA HIS A 50 -4.90 -11.69 38.18
C HIS A 50 -4.42 -10.58 37.22
N GLU A 51 -3.22 -10.03 37.46
CA GLU A 51 -2.66 -8.95 36.63
C GLU A 51 -2.34 -9.44 35.21
N GLN A 52 -1.63 -10.56 35.10
CA GLN A 52 -1.30 -11.20 33.82
C GLN A 52 -2.57 -11.59 33.06
N LYS A 53 -3.56 -12.16 33.77
CA LYS A 53 -4.86 -12.49 33.19
C LYS A 53 -5.57 -11.25 32.63
N GLY A 54 -5.49 -10.12 33.34
CA GLY A 54 -6.00 -8.82 32.89
C GLY A 54 -5.31 -8.32 31.61
N LYS A 55 -3.98 -8.41 31.55
CA LYS A 55 -3.19 -8.04 30.36
C LYS A 55 -3.59 -8.86 29.13
N ILE A 56 -3.66 -10.19 29.25
CA ILE A 56 -4.04 -11.09 28.14
C ILE A 56 -5.47 -10.80 27.64
N LYS A 57 -6.42 -10.54 28.56
CA LYS A 57 -7.79 -10.15 28.18
C LYS A 57 -7.83 -8.82 27.42
N LYS A 58 -7.02 -7.84 27.83
CA LYS A 58 -6.90 -6.53 27.16
C LYS A 58 -6.30 -6.70 25.76
N GLU A 59 -5.26 -7.51 25.61
CA GLU A 59 -4.66 -7.86 24.32
C GLU A 59 -5.69 -8.51 23.38
N ALA A 60 -6.39 -9.55 23.83
CA ALA A 60 -7.43 -10.21 23.04
C ALA A 60 -8.50 -9.21 22.59
N LYS A 61 -8.96 -8.33 23.49
CA LYS A 61 -9.92 -7.27 23.17
C LYS A 61 -9.37 -6.30 22.12
N ASN A 62 -8.11 -5.90 22.22
CA ASN A 62 -7.48 -5.01 21.26
C ASN A 62 -7.34 -5.67 19.88
N LEU A 63 -6.90 -6.93 19.80
CA LEU A 63 -6.78 -7.64 18.54
C LEU A 63 -8.15 -7.85 17.88
N PHE A 64 -9.08 -8.53 18.54
CA PHE A 64 -10.35 -8.88 17.91
C PHE A 64 -11.28 -7.68 17.70
N LYS A 65 -11.23 -6.66 18.57
CA LYS A 65 -12.10 -5.49 18.44
C LYS A 65 -11.45 -4.38 17.63
N LYS A 66 -10.14 -4.16 17.73
CA LYS A 66 -9.46 -3.02 17.08
C LYS A 66 -8.47 -3.41 15.99
N GLY A 67 -8.14 -4.69 15.85
CA GLY A 67 -7.10 -5.18 14.95
C GLY A 67 -5.69 -4.79 15.37
N ILE A 68 -5.48 -4.40 16.63
CA ILE A 68 -4.16 -3.99 17.14
C ILE A 68 -3.45 -5.23 17.68
N LEU A 69 -2.27 -5.51 17.14
CA LEU A 69 -1.42 -6.61 17.57
C LEU A 69 -0.72 -6.30 18.91
N PRO A 70 -0.40 -7.33 19.71
CA PRO A 70 0.43 -7.16 20.91
C PRO A 70 1.80 -6.60 20.56
N GLU A 71 2.32 -5.66 21.36
CA GLU A 71 3.57 -4.94 21.03
C GLU A 71 4.79 -5.85 20.80
N ASN A 72 4.84 -6.99 21.49
CA ASN A 72 5.96 -7.94 21.41
C ASN A 72 5.72 -9.05 20.37
N SER A 73 4.63 -9.02 19.60
CA SER A 73 4.32 -10.07 18.63
C SER A 73 4.93 -9.84 17.24
N PHE A 74 5.62 -8.72 17.02
CA PHE A 74 6.23 -8.38 15.75
C PHE A 74 7.48 -7.51 15.93
N ASN A 75 8.35 -7.50 14.91
CA ASN A 75 9.53 -6.64 14.91
C ASN A 75 9.15 -5.24 14.40
N LYS A 76 9.22 -4.23 15.28
CA LYS A 76 8.88 -2.82 14.99
C LYS A 76 9.75 -2.19 13.88
N LYS A 77 10.89 -2.78 13.53
CA LYS A 77 11.72 -2.38 12.38
C LYS A 77 10.95 -2.44 11.06
N TYR A 78 9.99 -3.36 10.93
CA TYR A 78 9.21 -3.53 9.71
C TYR A 78 7.84 -2.86 9.85
N ILE A 79 7.57 -1.87 9.01
CA ILE A 79 6.29 -1.19 8.94
C ILE A 79 5.23 -2.01 8.19
N VAL A 80 5.64 -2.85 7.25
CA VAL A 80 4.75 -3.81 6.56
C VAL A 80 5.35 -5.20 6.68
N GLU A 81 4.51 -6.19 6.99
CA GLU A 81 4.89 -7.60 7.01
C GLU A 81 3.74 -8.48 6.49
N LEU A 82 4.03 -9.22 5.43
CA LEU A 82 3.13 -10.19 4.80
C LEU A 82 3.71 -11.59 5.00
N LYS A 83 2.85 -12.53 5.35
CA LYS A 83 3.20 -13.96 5.48
C LYS A 83 2.19 -14.80 4.73
N ASP A 84 2.67 -15.56 3.75
CA ASP A 84 1.89 -16.47 2.91
C ASP A 84 0.58 -15.86 2.38
N VAL A 85 0.63 -14.60 1.95
CA VAL A 85 -0.57 -13.88 1.54
C VAL A 85 -1.04 -14.38 0.18
N GLU A 86 -2.30 -14.81 0.12
CA GLU A 86 -2.95 -15.22 -1.13
C GLU A 86 -4.20 -14.38 -1.40
N LYS A 87 -4.42 -14.06 -2.67
CA LYS A 87 -5.60 -13.34 -3.16
C LYS A 87 -6.22 -14.07 -4.34
N TYR A 88 -7.52 -14.29 -4.23
CA TYR A 88 -8.37 -14.86 -5.26
C TYR A 88 -9.48 -13.87 -5.62
N TYR A 89 -9.83 -13.79 -6.91
CA TYR A 89 -11.07 -13.13 -7.36
C TYR A 89 -12.01 -14.18 -7.95
N PHE A 90 -13.23 -14.24 -7.45
CA PHE A 90 -14.25 -15.17 -7.92
C PHE A 90 -15.01 -14.53 -9.08
N MET A 91 -14.86 -15.08 -10.28
CA MET A 91 -15.58 -14.62 -11.47
C MET A 91 -16.98 -15.25 -11.55
N SER A 92 -17.14 -16.45 -10.99
CA SER A 92 -18.43 -17.14 -10.92
C SER A 92 -18.48 -18.07 -9.70
N LYS A 93 -19.55 -18.86 -9.57
CA LYS A 93 -19.67 -19.88 -8.51
C LYS A 93 -18.69 -21.05 -8.69
N SER A 94 -18.08 -21.23 -9.85
CA SER A 94 -17.17 -22.34 -10.17
C SER A 94 -15.85 -21.88 -10.78
N ASN A 95 -15.68 -20.58 -11.05
CA ASN A 95 -14.45 -20.03 -11.62
C ASN A 95 -13.90 -18.90 -10.75
N TYR A 96 -12.57 -18.88 -10.60
CA TYR A 96 -11.83 -17.91 -9.82
C TYR A 96 -10.41 -17.78 -10.37
N GLU A 97 -9.81 -16.61 -10.20
CA GLU A 97 -8.42 -16.35 -10.55
C GLU A 97 -7.57 -16.21 -9.28
N HIS A 98 -6.40 -16.85 -9.27
CA HIS A 98 -5.42 -16.77 -8.18
C HIS A 98 -4.36 -15.69 -8.51
N ILE A 99 -4.58 -14.48 -8.00
CA ILE A 99 -3.80 -13.29 -8.35
C ILE A 99 -2.52 -13.14 -7.54
N LEU A 100 -2.55 -13.44 -6.24
CA LEU A 100 -1.36 -13.42 -5.38
C LEU A 100 -1.18 -14.78 -4.75
N ARG A 101 0.03 -15.33 -4.82
CA ARG A 101 0.35 -16.71 -4.48
C ARG A 101 1.45 -16.73 -3.43
N LYS A 102 1.08 -16.88 -2.16
CA LYS A 102 1.98 -17.00 -1.00
C LYS A 102 3.02 -15.87 -0.92
N ILE A 103 2.56 -14.64 -1.01
CA ILE A 103 3.41 -13.46 -0.90
C ILE A 103 3.97 -13.36 0.52
N ASN A 104 5.29 -13.35 0.61
CA ASN A 104 6.05 -13.10 1.83
C ASN A 104 6.88 -11.83 1.61
N LEU A 105 6.67 -10.80 2.43
CA LEU A 105 7.30 -9.50 2.21
C LEU A 105 7.48 -8.76 3.54
N LYS A 106 8.61 -8.06 3.68
CA LYS A 106 8.89 -7.17 4.81
C LYS A 106 9.45 -5.84 4.30
N ILE A 107 8.85 -4.73 4.73
CA ILE A 107 9.30 -3.38 4.38
C ILE A 107 9.65 -2.65 5.67
N LYS A 108 10.80 -1.97 5.75
CA LYS A 108 11.16 -1.16 6.92
C LYS A 108 10.57 0.24 6.82
N GLU A 109 10.41 0.86 7.98
CA GLU A 109 9.95 2.24 8.05
C GLU A 109 10.94 3.20 7.37
N GLY A 110 10.40 4.15 6.60
CA GLY A 110 11.15 5.20 5.91
C GLY A 110 11.84 4.77 4.61
N GLU A 111 11.76 3.49 4.24
CA GLU A 111 12.33 2.96 3.00
C GLU A 111 11.56 3.44 1.76
N VAL A 112 12.29 3.56 0.65
CA VAL A 112 11.72 3.67 -0.69
C VAL A 112 11.73 2.29 -1.34
N VAL A 113 10.55 1.74 -1.54
CA VAL A 113 10.33 0.42 -2.12
C VAL A 113 9.87 0.56 -3.55
N ILE A 114 10.51 -0.16 -4.48
CA ILE A 114 10.11 -0.27 -5.88
C ILE A 114 9.58 -1.68 -6.13
N ILE A 115 8.30 -1.79 -6.49
CA ILE A 115 7.65 -3.04 -6.87
C ILE A 115 7.55 -3.08 -8.40
N LEU A 116 8.34 -3.95 -9.01
CA LEU A 116 8.45 -4.16 -10.45
C LEU A 116 7.63 -5.36 -10.92
N GLY A 117 7.21 -5.33 -12.18
CA GLY A 117 6.57 -6.47 -12.83
C GLY A 117 5.71 -6.07 -14.02
N MET A 118 5.35 -7.04 -14.86
CA MET A 118 4.51 -6.80 -16.04
C MET A 118 3.07 -6.42 -15.64
N SER A 119 2.30 -5.88 -16.59
CA SER A 119 0.85 -5.70 -16.39
C SER A 119 0.21 -7.05 -16.05
N GLY A 120 -0.76 -7.05 -15.12
CA GLY A 120 -1.43 -8.28 -14.68
C GLY A 120 -0.66 -9.14 -13.67
N SER A 121 0.58 -8.81 -13.29
CA SER A 121 1.34 -9.66 -12.34
C SER A 121 0.87 -9.61 -10.88
N GLY A 122 -0.11 -8.76 -10.54
CA GLY A 122 -0.68 -8.63 -9.19
C GLY A 122 -0.16 -7.45 -8.37
N LYS A 123 0.68 -6.57 -8.92
CA LYS A 123 1.28 -5.41 -8.20
C LYS A 123 0.24 -4.49 -7.55
N THR A 124 -0.72 -4.01 -8.33
CA THR A 124 -1.81 -3.14 -7.83
C THR A 124 -2.66 -3.86 -6.80
N THR A 125 -2.89 -5.17 -6.96
CA THR A 125 -3.61 -5.99 -5.96
C THR A 125 -2.83 -6.06 -4.64
N LEU A 126 -1.53 -6.29 -4.69
CA LEU A 126 -0.65 -6.28 -3.51
C LEU A 126 -0.69 -4.91 -2.82
N LEU A 127 -0.51 -3.84 -3.59
CA LEU A 127 -0.57 -2.46 -3.10
C LEU A 127 -1.93 -2.14 -2.45
N ASN A 128 -3.04 -2.57 -3.06
CA ASN A 128 -4.39 -2.40 -2.52
C ASN A 128 -4.62 -3.20 -1.22
N ILE A 129 -3.97 -4.36 -1.07
CA ILE A 129 -4.01 -5.13 0.17
C ILE A 129 -3.24 -4.43 1.29
N ILE A 130 -2.00 -4.01 1.03
CA ILE A 130 -1.17 -3.32 2.03
C ILE A 130 -1.82 -2.00 2.47
N SER A 131 -2.44 -1.27 1.55
CA SER A 131 -3.15 -0.02 1.88
C SER A 131 -4.49 -0.25 2.61
N GLY A 132 -4.97 -1.48 2.71
CA GLY A 132 -6.27 -1.80 3.30
C GLY A 132 -7.45 -1.34 2.45
N LEU A 133 -7.28 -1.19 1.13
CA LEU A 133 -8.37 -0.97 0.16
C LEU A 133 -9.03 -2.28 -0.28
N THR A 134 -8.31 -3.40 -0.23
CA THR A 134 -8.80 -4.71 -0.67
C THR A 134 -8.42 -5.78 0.34
N ASP A 135 -9.34 -6.71 0.59
CA ASP A 135 -9.08 -7.86 1.45
C ASP A 135 -8.29 -8.96 0.76
N PHE A 136 -7.60 -9.76 1.55
CA PHE A 136 -6.91 -10.99 1.14
C PHE A 136 -7.64 -12.23 1.65
N ASN A 137 -7.30 -13.40 1.10
CA ASN A 137 -8.00 -14.65 1.41
C ASN A 137 -7.22 -15.57 2.36
N LYS A 138 -5.89 -15.65 2.24
CA LYS A 138 -5.01 -16.41 3.15
C LYS A 138 -3.81 -15.61 3.58
N GLY A 139 -3.15 -16.09 4.62
CA GLY A 139 -1.95 -15.49 5.20
C GLY A 139 -2.27 -14.45 6.26
N SER A 140 -1.31 -13.57 6.51
CA SER A 140 -1.45 -12.43 7.41
C SER A 140 -0.83 -11.18 6.79
N VAL A 141 -1.51 -10.04 6.95
CA VAL A 141 -1.02 -8.74 6.53
C VAL A 141 -0.99 -7.83 7.75
N ARG A 142 0.22 -7.51 8.20
CA ARG A 142 0.45 -6.51 9.24
C ARG A 142 0.95 -5.22 8.59
N VAL A 143 0.32 -4.11 8.95
CA VAL A 143 0.81 -2.77 8.63
C VAL A 143 0.81 -1.93 9.89
N LEU A 144 1.96 -1.36 10.23
CA LEU A 144 2.24 -0.81 11.55
C LEU A 144 1.98 -1.87 12.64
N ASP A 145 1.21 -1.52 13.64
CA ASP A 145 0.71 -2.39 14.72
C ASP A 145 -0.65 -3.02 14.40
N HIS A 146 -1.18 -2.84 13.19
CA HIS A 146 -2.49 -3.34 12.81
C HIS A 146 -2.41 -4.62 11.97
N ASP A 147 -3.17 -5.64 12.34
CA ASP A 147 -3.49 -6.76 11.46
C ASP A 147 -4.75 -6.41 10.66
N LEU A 148 -4.59 -6.28 9.33
CA LEU A 148 -5.66 -5.80 8.46
C LEU A 148 -6.85 -6.75 8.39
N PHE A 149 -6.65 -8.05 8.70
CA PHE A 149 -7.72 -9.05 8.74
C PHE A 149 -8.79 -8.71 9.78
N TYR A 150 -8.39 -8.14 10.92
CA TYR A 150 -9.28 -7.85 12.05
C TYR A 150 -9.95 -6.48 11.99
N LEU A 151 -9.58 -5.65 11.01
CA LEU A 151 -10.19 -4.35 10.83
C LEU A 151 -11.56 -4.49 10.15
N SER A 152 -12.61 -4.01 10.82
CA SER A 152 -13.90 -3.77 10.17
C SER A 152 -13.77 -2.64 9.14
N GLU A 153 -14.68 -2.52 8.17
CA GLU A 153 -14.63 -1.46 7.15
C GLU A 153 -14.47 -0.05 7.72
N ASN A 154 -15.24 0.32 8.75
CA ASN A 154 -15.09 1.62 9.41
C ASN A 154 -13.69 1.84 10.02
N LYS A 155 -13.01 0.75 10.44
CA LYS A 155 -11.64 0.83 10.95
C LYS A 155 -10.62 0.88 9.83
N LYS A 156 -10.83 0.15 8.73
CA LYS A 156 -9.99 0.30 7.53
C LYS A 156 -10.06 1.73 6.99
N THR A 157 -11.24 2.34 6.98
CA THR A 157 -11.41 3.76 6.61
C THR A 157 -10.61 4.68 7.52
N LYS A 158 -10.68 4.50 8.84
CA LYS A 158 -9.87 5.28 9.79
C LYS A 158 -8.37 5.01 9.66
N PHE A 159 -7.99 3.75 9.48
CA PHE A 159 -6.60 3.35 9.24
C PHE A 159 -6.05 4.05 7.99
N ARG A 160 -6.80 4.02 6.89
CA ARG A 160 -6.44 4.76 5.67
C ARG A 160 -6.37 6.25 5.93
N ALA A 161 -7.37 6.85 6.58
CA ALA A 161 -7.38 8.27 6.95
C ALA A 161 -6.19 8.69 7.82
N ASN A 162 -5.67 7.78 8.64
CA ASN A 162 -4.56 8.08 9.54
C ASN A 162 -3.19 7.83 8.92
N HIS A 163 -3.02 6.77 8.13
CA HIS A 163 -1.69 6.24 7.81
C HIS A 163 -1.35 6.23 6.32
N VAL A 164 -2.34 6.24 5.45
CA VAL A 164 -2.14 5.90 4.03
C VAL A 164 -2.52 7.07 3.13
N SER A 165 -1.66 7.41 2.18
CA SER A 165 -1.98 8.30 1.07
C SER A 165 -1.58 7.67 -0.26
N PHE A 166 -2.18 8.17 -1.34
CA PHE A 166 -1.93 7.73 -2.71
C PHE A 166 -1.59 8.91 -3.60
N VAL A 167 -0.64 8.69 -4.51
CA VAL A 167 -0.39 9.52 -5.69
C VAL A 167 -0.87 8.72 -6.89
N PHE A 168 -1.83 9.28 -7.63
CA PHE A 168 -2.42 8.66 -8.81
C PHE A 168 -1.91 9.31 -10.09
N GLN A 169 -1.88 8.54 -11.18
CA GLN A 169 -1.51 9.01 -12.51
C GLN A 169 -2.40 10.17 -13.01
N SER A 170 -3.72 10.12 -12.76
CA SER A 170 -4.69 11.12 -13.29
C SER A 170 -4.83 12.41 -12.46
N TYR A 171 -3.93 12.66 -11.50
CA TYR A 171 -3.93 13.76 -10.51
C TYR A 171 -5.18 13.88 -9.60
N ASN A 172 -6.39 13.63 -10.13
CA ASN A 172 -7.70 13.67 -9.48
C ASN A 172 -7.93 14.98 -8.69
N LEU A 173 -7.57 16.13 -9.26
CA LEU A 173 -7.78 17.44 -8.63
C LEU A 173 -9.24 17.90 -8.77
N ILE A 174 -9.75 18.58 -7.75
CA ILE A 174 -11.07 19.19 -7.78
C ILE A 174 -10.94 20.53 -8.51
N GLN A 175 -11.53 20.62 -9.70
CA GLN A 175 -11.35 21.74 -10.64
C GLN A 175 -11.91 23.06 -10.11
N SER A 176 -12.92 23.00 -9.24
CA SER A 176 -13.56 24.17 -8.63
C SER A 176 -12.85 24.71 -7.39
N LEU A 177 -11.73 24.11 -6.99
CA LEU A 177 -10.94 24.54 -5.83
C LEU A 177 -9.59 25.05 -6.28
N THR A 178 -9.05 26.05 -5.58
CA THR A 178 -7.69 26.52 -5.79
C THR A 178 -6.65 25.45 -5.43
N VAL A 179 -5.39 25.68 -5.79
CA VAL A 179 -4.26 24.84 -5.39
C VAL A 179 -4.22 24.65 -3.87
N SER A 180 -4.30 25.74 -3.11
CA SER A 180 -4.24 25.70 -1.65
C SER A 180 -5.40 24.89 -1.04
N GLU A 181 -6.60 25.06 -1.57
CA GLU A 181 -7.80 24.34 -1.12
C GLU A 181 -7.74 22.85 -1.46
N ASN A 182 -7.25 22.51 -2.66
CA ASN A 182 -6.99 21.12 -3.04
C ASN A 182 -6.04 20.45 -2.04
N ILE A 183 -4.94 21.11 -1.66
CA ILE A 183 -4.00 20.59 -0.68
C ILE A 183 -4.65 20.46 0.70
N LYS A 184 -5.41 21.47 1.12
CA LYS A 184 -6.08 21.51 2.44
C LYS A 184 -7.13 20.41 2.62
N ILE A 185 -7.70 19.85 1.56
CA ILE A 185 -8.55 18.65 1.67
C ILE A 185 -7.79 17.49 2.34
N GLY A 186 -6.53 17.30 2.01
CA GLY A 186 -5.70 16.27 2.64
C GLY A 186 -5.56 16.47 4.14
N GLU A 187 -5.42 17.74 4.56
CA GLU A 187 -5.40 18.13 5.97
C GLU A 187 -6.71 17.80 6.68
N ASN A 188 -7.86 18.07 6.05
CA ASN A 188 -9.18 17.79 6.63
C ASN A 188 -9.42 16.28 6.85
N LEU A 189 -8.76 15.43 6.06
CA LEU A 189 -8.82 13.97 6.18
C LEU A 189 -7.79 13.40 7.16
N ARG A 190 -6.90 14.24 7.71
CA ARG A 190 -5.87 13.86 8.68
C ARG A 190 -6.50 13.47 10.01
N SER A 191 -5.86 12.51 10.67
CA SER A 191 -6.16 12.23 12.08
C SER A 191 -5.87 13.43 12.96
N LYS A 192 -6.79 13.83 13.84
CA LYS A 192 -6.56 14.90 14.82
C LYS A 192 -5.35 14.64 15.73
N SER A 193 -4.94 13.37 15.91
CA SER A 193 -3.78 12.98 16.71
C SER A 193 -2.44 13.16 16.01
N LYS A 194 -2.41 13.49 14.72
CA LYS A 194 -1.17 13.77 13.99
C LYS A 194 -0.82 15.24 14.06
N GLU A 195 0.43 15.57 13.82
CA GLU A 195 0.83 16.95 13.61
C GLU A 195 0.30 17.44 12.26
N LYS A 196 -0.16 18.69 12.24
CA LYS A 196 -0.54 19.38 11.00
C LYS A 196 0.75 19.82 10.31
N ILE A 197 0.88 19.47 9.03
CA ILE A 197 1.90 20.07 8.18
C ILE A 197 1.31 21.36 7.61
N ASP A 198 2.05 22.46 7.70
CA ASP A 198 1.61 23.73 7.13
C ASP A 198 1.47 23.60 5.60
N VAL A 199 0.34 24.06 5.07
CA VAL A 199 0.08 24.08 3.62
C VAL A 199 1.12 24.94 2.91
N ASP A 200 1.55 26.05 3.51
CA ASP A 200 2.55 26.93 2.90
C ASP A 200 3.94 26.28 2.87
N GLN A 201 4.27 25.47 3.88
CA GLN A 201 5.48 24.65 3.86
C GLN A 201 5.42 23.59 2.75
N ILE A 202 4.26 22.96 2.54
CA ILE A 202 4.06 21.99 1.44
C ILE A 202 4.22 22.69 0.09
N LEU A 203 3.58 23.85 -0.10
CA LEU A 203 3.67 24.62 -1.33
C LEU A 203 5.11 25.03 -1.65
N ALA A 204 5.86 25.51 -0.66
CA ALA A 204 7.26 25.87 -0.83
C ALA A 204 8.13 24.65 -1.21
N SER A 205 7.92 23.52 -0.54
CA SER A 205 8.67 22.27 -0.84
C SER A 205 8.40 21.71 -2.24
N LEU A 206 7.30 22.13 -2.85
CA LEU A 206 6.85 21.67 -4.16
C LEU A 206 6.98 22.76 -5.24
N ASP A 207 7.61 23.91 -4.95
CA ASP A 207 7.71 25.00 -5.94
C ASP A 207 6.33 25.41 -6.50
N LEU A 208 5.38 25.61 -5.58
CA LEU A 208 3.98 25.97 -5.88
C LEU A 208 3.51 27.23 -5.14
N SER A 209 4.39 27.92 -4.41
CA SER A 209 4.02 29.10 -3.60
C SER A 209 3.27 30.15 -4.43
N ASP A 210 3.77 30.48 -5.62
CA ASP A 210 3.14 31.47 -6.52
C ASP A 210 1.84 30.98 -7.17
N GLN A 211 1.56 29.68 -7.08
CA GLN A 211 0.38 29.05 -7.68
C GLN A 211 -0.76 28.86 -6.67
N LYS A 212 -0.56 29.24 -5.40
CA LYS A 212 -1.47 29.00 -4.26
C LYS A 212 -2.95 29.28 -4.55
N ASN A 213 -3.22 30.39 -5.25
CA ASN A 213 -4.58 30.89 -5.51
C ASN A 213 -5.10 30.53 -6.91
N LYS A 214 -4.34 29.80 -7.73
CA LYS A 214 -4.77 29.38 -9.06
C LYS A 214 -5.67 28.15 -8.98
N TYR A 215 -6.51 27.97 -9.99
CA TYR A 215 -7.30 26.77 -10.21
C TYR A 215 -6.54 25.75 -11.08
N PRO A 216 -6.84 24.44 -10.99
CA PRO A 216 -6.11 23.40 -11.71
C PRO A 216 -6.04 23.61 -13.23
N PHE A 217 -7.08 24.14 -13.86
CA PHE A 217 -7.09 24.43 -15.30
C PHE A 217 -6.11 25.54 -15.73
N GLN A 218 -5.56 26.31 -14.77
CA GLN A 218 -4.54 27.34 -15.01
C GLN A 218 -3.11 26.82 -14.83
N LEU A 219 -2.94 25.53 -14.54
CA LEU A 219 -1.66 24.91 -14.23
C LEU A 219 -1.21 23.99 -15.36
N SER A 220 0.11 23.90 -15.54
CA SER A 220 0.70 22.85 -16.36
C SER A 220 0.44 21.46 -15.77
N GLY A 221 0.52 20.41 -16.59
CA GLY A 221 0.33 19.03 -16.09
C GLY A 221 1.30 18.67 -14.96
N GLY A 222 2.56 19.09 -15.07
CA GLY A 222 3.56 18.90 -14.01
C GLY A 222 3.16 19.61 -12.72
N GLN A 223 2.71 20.88 -12.81
CA GLN A 223 2.19 21.62 -11.65
C GLN A 223 1.00 20.90 -11.00
N GLN A 224 0.02 20.43 -11.79
CA GLN A 224 -1.12 19.66 -11.27
C GLN A 224 -0.69 18.39 -10.54
N GLN A 225 0.33 17.69 -11.05
CA GLN A 225 0.92 16.53 -10.37
C GLN A 225 1.48 16.93 -9.01
N ARG A 226 2.19 18.06 -8.93
CA ARG A 226 2.72 18.58 -7.66
C ARG A 226 1.61 18.90 -6.67
N VAL A 227 0.50 19.48 -7.13
CA VAL A 227 -0.67 19.76 -6.26
C VAL A 227 -1.26 18.45 -5.72
N SER A 228 -1.38 17.42 -6.56
CA SER A 228 -1.89 16.10 -6.15
C SER A 228 -0.99 15.45 -5.09
N ILE A 229 0.33 15.56 -5.29
CA ILE A 229 1.34 15.19 -4.31
C ILE A 229 1.14 15.98 -3.02
N GLY A 230 1.08 17.31 -3.07
CA GLY A 230 0.91 18.16 -1.88
C GLY A 230 -0.33 17.80 -1.06
N ARG A 231 -1.45 17.51 -1.74
CA ARG A 231 -2.67 17.00 -1.08
C ARG A 231 -2.46 15.67 -0.38
N ALA A 232 -1.72 14.74 -0.99
CA ALA A 232 -1.37 13.47 -0.35
C ALA A 232 -0.52 13.67 0.91
N LEU A 233 0.35 14.70 0.92
CA LEU A 233 1.24 15.04 2.03
C LEU A 233 0.57 15.81 3.15
N ALA A 234 -0.39 16.69 2.86
CA ALA A 234 -1.11 17.45 3.88
C ALA A 234 -1.80 16.56 4.92
N LYS A 235 -2.06 15.31 4.57
CA LYS A 235 -2.56 14.26 5.47
C LYS A 235 -1.53 13.76 6.50
N ASN A 236 -0.26 14.09 6.33
CA ASN A 236 0.87 13.56 7.08
C ASN A 236 0.86 12.00 7.12
N PRO A 237 0.87 11.32 5.96
CA PRO A 237 0.74 9.86 5.89
C PRO A 237 2.00 9.17 6.41
N THR A 238 1.85 8.00 7.01
CA THR A 238 3.01 7.17 7.39
C THR A 238 3.55 6.39 6.19
N ILE A 239 2.65 5.97 5.29
CA ILE A 239 2.97 5.28 4.04
C ILE A 239 2.34 6.04 2.87
N LEU A 240 3.15 6.36 1.87
CA LEU A 240 2.73 6.94 0.60
C LEU A 240 2.85 5.88 -0.49
N PHE A 241 1.75 5.61 -1.19
CA PHE A 241 1.73 4.72 -2.34
C PHE A 241 1.72 5.53 -3.64
N ALA A 242 2.48 5.08 -4.63
CA ALA A 242 2.42 5.61 -5.99
C ALA A 242 2.22 4.44 -6.96
N ASP A 243 1.07 4.40 -7.63
CA ASP A 243 0.75 3.36 -8.62
C ASP A 243 0.99 3.91 -10.02
N GLU A 244 2.03 3.40 -10.69
CA GLU A 244 2.46 3.81 -12.03
C GLU A 244 2.57 5.35 -12.20
N PRO A 245 3.32 6.06 -11.35
CA PRO A 245 3.38 7.52 -11.36
C PRO A 245 3.93 8.14 -12.65
N THR A 246 4.56 7.33 -13.51
CA THR A 246 5.19 7.75 -14.77
C THR A 246 4.56 7.12 -16.01
N GLY A 247 3.49 6.33 -15.89
CA GLY A 247 3.03 5.44 -16.98
C GLY A 247 2.59 6.13 -18.29
N ALA A 248 2.23 7.41 -18.25
CA ALA A 248 1.86 8.20 -19.44
C ALA A 248 2.81 9.39 -19.71
N LEU A 249 3.98 9.41 -19.07
CA LEU A 249 4.93 10.51 -19.18
C LEU A 249 6.09 10.12 -20.10
N ASP A 250 6.58 11.11 -20.86
CA ASP A 250 7.87 11.00 -21.54
C ASP A 250 9.02 10.91 -20.52
N GLU A 251 10.23 10.58 -20.99
CA GLU A 251 11.38 10.34 -20.12
C GLU A 251 11.67 11.49 -19.15
N GLU A 252 11.72 12.72 -19.64
CA GLU A 252 12.03 13.89 -18.82
C GLU A 252 10.96 14.12 -17.76
N LYS A 253 9.68 14.11 -18.15
CA LYS A 253 8.56 14.27 -17.20
C LYS A 253 8.48 13.11 -16.21
N GLY A 254 8.79 11.89 -16.65
CA GLY A 254 8.87 10.71 -15.78
C GLY A 254 9.96 10.86 -14.73
N LYS A 255 11.16 11.31 -15.13
CA LYS A 255 12.26 11.62 -14.21
C LYS A 255 11.89 12.75 -13.25
N ASP A 256 11.24 13.80 -13.73
CA ASP A 256 10.76 14.91 -12.88
C ASP A 256 9.77 14.42 -11.83
N ALA A 257 8.76 13.65 -12.23
CA ALA A 257 7.77 13.07 -11.33
C ALA A 257 8.41 12.18 -10.26
N MET A 258 9.36 11.33 -10.64
CA MET A 258 10.07 10.46 -9.69
C MET A 258 10.98 11.26 -8.74
N ARG A 259 11.69 12.27 -9.23
CA ARG A 259 12.48 13.18 -8.37
C ARG A 259 11.61 13.82 -7.30
N MET A 260 10.44 14.30 -7.72
CA MET A 260 9.46 14.89 -6.82
C MET A 260 8.99 13.90 -5.75
N ILE A 261 8.55 12.71 -6.15
CA ILE A 261 8.04 11.70 -5.20
C ILE A 261 9.16 11.25 -4.24
N LEU A 262 10.41 11.13 -4.69
CA LEU A 262 11.54 10.77 -3.80
C LEU A 262 11.94 11.90 -2.84
N ASN A 263 11.84 13.16 -3.26
CA ASN A 263 12.11 14.30 -2.39
C ASN A 263 11.15 14.35 -1.19
N ILE A 264 9.90 13.92 -1.38
CA ILE A 264 8.94 13.75 -0.28
C ILE A 264 9.49 12.83 0.81
N ASN A 265 9.94 11.63 0.44
CA ASN A 265 10.49 10.66 1.38
C ASN A 265 11.67 11.28 2.17
N LYS A 266 12.51 12.08 1.51
CA LYS A 266 13.64 12.76 2.16
C LYS A 266 13.20 13.79 3.19
N ILE A 267 12.20 14.62 2.86
CA ILE A 267 11.72 15.74 3.68
C ILE A 267 10.86 15.23 4.83
N PHE A 268 9.88 14.37 4.52
CA PHE A 268 8.83 13.97 5.47
C PHE A 268 9.09 12.60 6.12
N LYS A 269 10.18 11.92 5.77
CA LYS A 269 10.56 10.58 6.29
C LYS A 269 9.46 9.52 6.13
N THR A 270 8.58 9.70 5.16
CA THR A 270 7.46 8.78 4.88
C THR A 270 7.98 7.49 4.26
N THR A 271 7.38 6.34 4.59
CA THR A 271 7.66 5.10 3.83
C THR A 271 7.01 5.23 2.45
N LEU A 272 7.77 5.01 1.39
CA LEU A 272 7.29 5.21 0.02
C LEU A 272 7.29 3.87 -0.72
N ILE A 273 6.13 3.49 -1.25
CA ILE A 273 5.98 2.25 -2.03
C ILE A 273 5.51 2.63 -3.43
N ILE A 274 6.39 2.42 -4.42
CA ILE A 274 6.13 2.73 -5.81
C ILE A 274 5.94 1.42 -6.58
N VAL A 275 4.82 1.30 -7.27
CA VAL A 275 4.58 0.23 -8.24
C VAL A 275 4.88 0.78 -9.63
N THR A 276 5.71 0.06 -10.39
CA THR A 276 5.94 0.38 -11.80
C THR A 276 6.28 -0.85 -12.64
N HIS A 277 6.06 -0.79 -13.94
CA HIS A 277 6.55 -1.78 -14.90
C HIS A 277 7.89 -1.38 -15.52
N ASN A 278 8.37 -0.15 -15.33
CA ASN A 278 9.63 0.33 -15.90
C ASN A 278 10.84 -0.12 -15.05
N PRO A 279 11.66 -1.06 -15.53
CA PRO A 279 12.78 -1.61 -14.76
C PRO A 279 13.90 -0.58 -14.53
N ASN A 280 13.97 0.49 -15.32
CA ASN A 280 15.01 1.52 -15.19
C ASN A 280 14.93 2.24 -13.82
N PHE A 281 13.76 2.21 -13.18
CA PHE A 281 13.56 2.76 -11.85
C PHE A 281 13.93 1.83 -10.69
N ALA A 282 14.38 0.59 -10.94
CA ALA A 282 14.77 -0.33 -9.87
C ALA A 282 15.76 0.31 -8.88
N ASN A 283 16.79 0.94 -9.43
CA ASN A 283 17.96 1.37 -8.65
C ASN A 283 17.74 2.66 -7.85
N ILE A 284 16.60 3.34 -7.99
CA ILE A 284 16.31 4.57 -7.24
C ILE A 284 15.76 4.30 -5.83
N GLY A 285 15.28 3.08 -5.56
CA GLY A 285 14.77 2.66 -4.26
C GLY A 285 15.83 2.02 -3.38
N ASP A 286 15.54 1.87 -2.10
CA ASP A 286 16.35 1.05 -1.17
C ASP A 286 16.06 -0.43 -1.35
N HIS A 287 14.81 -0.77 -1.66
CA HIS A 287 14.30 -2.13 -1.66
C HIS A 287 13.55 -2.37 -2.97
N VAL A 288 13.98 -3.37 -3.73
CA VAL A 288 13.38 -3.73 -5.02
C VAL A 288 12.75 -5.10 -4.90
N ILE A 289 11.49 -5.17 -5.32
CA ILE A 289 10.69 -6.39 -5.31
C ILE A 289 10.22 -6.61 -6.73
N ARG A 290 10.48 -7.78 -7.32
CA ARG A 290 9.94 -8.12 -8.65
C ARG A 290 8.85 -9.16 -8.51
N ILE A 291 7.69 -8.86 -9.08
CA ILE A 291 6.52 -9.72 -9.08
C ILE A 291 6.24 -10.23 -10.49
N LYS A 292 6.11 -11.55 -10.59
CA LYS A 292 5.71 -12.27 -11.79
C LYS A 292 4.65 -13.31 -11.42
N ASP A 293 3.57 -13.36 -12.18
CA ASP A 293 2.48 -14.34 -12.02
C ASP A 293 1.95 -14.50 -10.59
N GLY A 294 1.86 -13.37 -9.86
CA GLY A 294 1.38 -13.34 -8.49
C GLY A 294 2.38 -13.78 -7.43
N GLN A 295 3.65 -13.96 -7.77
CA GLN A 295 4.73 -14.37 -6.86
C GLN A 295 5.85 -13.33 -6.84
N ILE A 296 6.51 -13.19 -5.69
CA ILE A 296 7.77 -12.45 -5.60
C ILE A 296 8.88 -13.37 -6.12
N ILE A 297 9.52 -12.97 -7.21
CA ILE A 297 10.65 -13.68 -7.82
C ILE A 297 12.00 -13.06 -7.47
N GLU A 298 11.99 -11.83 -6.95
CA GLU A 298 13.18 -11.09 -6.54
C GLU A 298 12.82 -10.17 -5.36
N ASP A 299 13.66 -10.17 -4.33
CA ASP A 299 13.55 -9.32 -3.14
C ASP A 299 14.99 -8.92 -2.76
N VAL A 300 15.39 -7.71 -3.15
CA VAL A 300 16.79 -7.25 -3.04
C VAL A 300 16.88 -5.85 -2.46
N TYR A 301 17.86 -5.62 -1.59
CA TYR A 301 18.17 -4.30 -1.06
C TYR A 301 19.33 -3.68 -1.83
N ASN A 302 19.13 -2.49 -2.38
CA ASN A 302 20.19 -1.71 -3.01
C ASN A 302 21.13 -1.17 -1.94
N LYS A 303 22.45 -1.34 -2.14
CA LYS A 303 23.47 -0.78 -1.24
C LYS A 303 23.44 0.76 -1.22
N LYS A 304 23.12 1.37 -2.37
CA LYS A 304 23.02 2.81 -2.55
C LYS A 304 21.99 3.11 -3.64
N ARG A 305 21.13 4.11 -3.41
CA ARG A 305 20.19 4.62 -4.42
C ARG A 305 20.94 5.35 -5.53
N VAL A 306 20.53 5.11 -6.76
CA VAL A 306 20.95 5.88 -7.94
C VAL A 306 20.12 7.17 -8.01
N SER A 307 20.74 8.27 -8.45
CA SER A 307 19.99 9.50 -8.69
C SER A 307 19.04 9.30 -9.86
N VAL A 308 17.84 9.88 -9.79
CA VAL A 308 16.87 9.80 -10.89
C VAL A 308 17.45 10.39 -12.20
N SER A 309 18.34 11.36 -12.10
CA SER A 309 19.03 11.95 -13.26
C SER A 309 19.92 10.94 -14.00
N ASP A 310 20.47 9.95 -13.28
CA ASP A 310 21.38 8.93 -13.81
C ASP A 310 20.63 7.69 -14.34
N VAL A 311 19.31 7.66 -14.18
CA VAL A 311 18.46 6.59 -14.72
C VAL A 311 18.49 6.69 -16.25
N LYS A 312 18.97 5.65 -16.92
CA LYS A 312 18.91 5.55 -18.38
C LYS A 312 17.53 5.02 -18.79
N TRP A 313 16.84 5.73 -19.66
CA TRP A 313 15.57 5.28 -20.23
C TRP A 313 15.87 4.59 -21.57
N THR A 314 16.15 3.29 -21.48
CA THR A 314 16.24 2.40 -22.64
C THR A 314 15.04 1.49 -22.68
#